data_AF-A0A2E9JGT6-F1
#
_entry.id   AF-A0A2E9JGT6-F1
#
_cell.length_a   1.000
_cell.length_b   1.000
_cell.length_c   1.000
_cell.angle_alpha   90.00
_cell.angle_beta   90.00
_cell.angle_gamma   90.00
#
_symmetry.space_group_name_H-M   'P 1'
#
loop_
_entity.id
_entity.type
_entity.pdbx_description
1 polymer ?
#
loop_
_entity_poly.entity_id
_entity_poly.type
_entity_poly.pdbx_seq_one_letter_code
_entity_poly.pdbx_strand_id
1 'polypeptide(L)'
;MMQLQREFTIGSFHIRVNWLIAGCVLMTAFGLSQLGMWQLGRAAEKVDAQRTLELELGANATPIEDIPEGHLHRANPEMQNRHVLLQGEYLNERTILLLAEFFEGQIGYGVVTPFRLSSNKQLILVSRGWTTGILPPDTPPRLRSVAGQVEVTAQVFIPAEGARVIPSQIDASIWPLRMRSLEIDVISEILDEPLFPFEVRLTDDQAGTLVRHWPAVNADVNQNLSYAVQWFSFGLIVIFIAVLASSNLWVLIRGPKG
;
A
#
# COMPACT_ATOMS: atom_id res chain seq x y z
N MET A 1 -54.45 -25.13 -2.87
CA MET A 1 -54.19 -23.68 -3.05
C MET A 1 -53.02 -23.33 -2.15
N MET A 2 -51.83 -23.07 -2.70
CA MET A 2 -50.62 -22.81 -1.90
C MET A 2 -50.80 -21.47 -1.17
N GLN A 3 -50.72 -21.44 0.16
CA GLN A 3 -50.80 -20.17 0.91
C GLN A 3 -49.52 -19.37 0.65
N LEU A 4 -49.59 -18.39 -0.27
CA LEU A 4 -48.45 -17.55 -0.64
C LEU A 4 -47.97 -16.63 0.50
N GLN A 5 -48.78 -16.43 1.53
CA GLN A 5 -48.47 -15.57 2.68
C GLN A 5 -48.55 -16.37 3.97
N ARG A 6 -47.57 -16.14 4.85
CA ARG A 6 -47.52 -16.72 6.19
C ARG A 6 -47.13 -15.65 7.19
N GLU A 7 -47.86 -15.58 8.29
CA GLU A 7 -47.54 -14.68 9.40
C GLU A 7 -46.73 -15.43 10.45
N PHE A 8 -45.69 -14.80 10.94
CA PHE A 8 -44.91 -15.29 12.07
C PHE A 8 -44.93 -14.23 13.16
N THR A 9 -45.12 -14.69 14.39
CA THR A 9 -45.16 -13.84 15.58
C THR A 9 -44.11 -14.33 16.57
N ILE A 10 -43.26 -13.42 17.05
CA ILE A 10 -42.24 -13.69 18.06
C ILE A 10 -42.34 -12.56 19.09
N GLY A 11 -43.03 -12.81 20.21
CA GLY A 11 -43.35 -11.75 21.18
C GLY A 11 -44.18 -10.62 20.55
N SER A 12 -43.70 -9.37 20.67
CA SER A 12 -44.31 -8.18 20.05
C SER A 12 -43.94 -7.97 18.57
N PHE A 13 -43.05 -8.79 18.03
CA PHE A 13 -42.63 -8.72 16.63
C PHE A 13 -43.54 -9.58 15.75
N HIS A 14 -44.02 -8.99 14.66
CA HIS A 14 -44.88 -9.63 13.67
C HIS A 14 -44.33 -9.40 12.27
N ILE A 15 -44.15 -10.48 11.52
CA ILE A 15 -43.69 -10.44 10.13
C ILE A 15 -44.63 -11.22 9.22
N ARG A 16 -45.03 -10.58 8.12
CA ARG A 16 -45.86 -11.15 7.05
C ARG A 16 -44.97 -11.53 5.89
N VAL A 17 -44.63 -12.82 5.79
CA VAL A 17 -43.77 -13.32 4.73
C VAL A 17 -44.63 -13.72 3.54
N ASN A 18 -44.49 -13.00 2.42
CA ASN A 18 -44.94 -13.49 1.13
C ASN A 18 -43.80 -14.30 0.51
N TRP A 19 -44.00 -15.61 0.33
CA TRP A 19 -42.97 -16.53 -0.14
C TRP A 19 -42.45 -16.19 -1.54
N LEU A 20 -43.27 -15.59 -2.40
CA LEU A 20 -42.85 -15.16 -3.73
C LEU A 20 -41.91 -13.95 -3.65
N ILE A 21 -42.27 -12.95 -2.83
CA ILE A 21 -41.42 -11.78 -2.60
C ILE A 21 -40.12 -12.18 -1.89
N ALA A 22 -40.20 -13.06 -0.89
CA ALA A 22 -39.04 -13.59 -0.21
C ALA A 22 -38.11 -14.33 -1.18
N GLY A 23 -38.66 -15.15 -2.09
CA GLY A 23 -37.90 -15.80 -3.16
C GLY A 23 -37.20 -14.80 -4.08
N CYS A 24 -37.90 -13.75 -4.54
CA CYS A 24 -37.31 -12.70 -5.37
C CYS A 24 -36.18 -11.95 -4.65
N VAL A 25 -36.41 -11.57 -3.38
CA VAL A 25 -35.41 -10.88 -2.53
C VAL A 25 -34.17 -11.73 -2.35
N LEU A 26 -34.33 -13.02 -2.03
CA LEU A 26 -33.21 -13.95 -1.87
C LEU A 26 -32.45 -14.14 -3.18
N MET A 27 -33.15 -14.26 -4.30
CA MET A 27 -32.54 -14.37 -5.62
C MET A 27 -31.74 -13.12 -5.98
N THR A 28 -32.30 -11.93 -5.73
CA THR A 28 -31.61 -10.65 -5.96
C THR A 28 -30.38 -10.52 -5.04
N ALA A 29 -30.53 -10.78 -3.74
CA ALA A 29 -29.43 -10.72 -2.79
C ALA A 29 -28.32 -11.71 -3.18
N PHE A 30 -28.67 -12.93 -3.58
CA PHE A 30 -27.72 -13.92 -4.06
C PHE A 30 -26.97 -13.44 -5.32
N GLY A 31 -27.68 -12.87 -6.30
CA GLY A 31 -27.07 -12.29 -7.49
C GLY A 31 -26.09 -11.16 -7.17
N LEU A 32 -26.45 -10.27 -6.23
CA LEU A 32 -25.56 -9.19 -5.77
C LEU A 32 -24.34 -9.74 -5.02
N SER A 33 -24.50 -10.76 -4.18
CA SER A 33 -23.38 -11.43 -3.53
C SER A 33 -22.43 -12.09 -4.52
N GLN A 34 -22.95 -12.70 -5.59
CA GLN A 34 -22.13 -13.26 -6.67
C GLN A 34 -21.33 -12.18 -7.41
N LEU A 35 -21.92 -11.02 -7.67
CA LEU A 35 -21.19 -9.87 -8.24
C LEU A 35 -20.10 -9.35 -7.29
N GLY A 36 -20.38 -9.30 -6.00
CA GLY A 36 -19.38 -8.96 -4.98
C GLY A 36 -18.20 -9.94 -4.97
N MET A 37 -18.48 -11.24 -5.00
CA MET A 37 -17.45 -12.29 -5.10
C MET A 37 -16.64 -12.19 -6.40
N TRP A 38 -17.29 -11.92 -7.52
CA TRP A 38 -16.62 -11.73 -8.80
C TRP A 38 -15.65 -10.53 -8.78
N GLN A 39 -16.06 -9.42 -8.17
CA GLN A 39 -15.18 -8.25 -7.99
C GLN A 39 -13.96 -8.56 -7.10
N LEU A 40 -14.15 -9.33 -6.03
CA LEU A 40 -13.03 -9.81 -5.21
C LEU A 40 -12.08 -10.72 -6.00
N GLY A 41 -12.62 -11.64 -6.80
CA GLY A 41 -11.83 -12.50 -7.67
C GLY A 41 -10.99 -11.70 -8.68
N ARG A 42 -11.60 -10.69 -9.33
CA ARG A 42 -10.89 -9.79 -10.24
C ARG A 42 -9.78 -8.99 -9.55
N ALA A 43 -10.02 -8.54 -8.32
CA ALA A 43 -9.00 -7.88 -7.53
C ALA A 43 -7.82 -8.83 -7.25
N ALA A 44 -8.10 -10.08 -6.86
CA ALA A 44 -7.07 -11.09 -6.60
C ALA A 44 -6.25 -11.44 -7.86
N GLU A 45 -6.92 -11.66 -9.01
CA GLU A 45 -6.24 -11.91 -10.30
C GLU A 45 -5.25 -10.80 -10.66
N LYS A 46 -5.65 -9.53 -10.48
CA LYS A 46 -4.78 -8.38 -10.75
C LYS A 46 -3.57 -8.35 -9.82
N VAL A 47 -3.78 -8.61 -8.53
CA VAL A 47 -2.69 -8.67 -7.54
C VAL A 47 -1.69 -9.76 -7.90
N ASP A 48 -2.15 -10.95 -8.26
CA ASP A 48 -1.27 -12.07 -8.63
C ASP A 48 -0.50 -11.79 -9.93
N ALA A 49 -1.17 -11.23 -10.95
CA ALA A 49 -0.52 -10.84 -12.20
C ALA A 49 0.56 -9.77 -11.99
N GLN A 50 0.29 -8.78 -11.14
CA GLN A 50 1.25 -7.73 -10.79
C GLN A 50 2.44 -8.30 -10.02
N ARG A 51 2.18 -9.17 -9.03
CA ARG A 51 3.26 -9.85 -8.30
C ARG A 51 4.15 -10.65 -9.24
N THR A 52 3.56 -11.35 -10.20
CA THR A 52 4.31 -12.10 -11.22
C THR A 52 5.14 -11.16 -12.09
N LEU A 53 4.57 -10.05 -12.55
CA LEU A 53 5.30 -9.04 -13.33
C LEU A 53 6.44 -8.40 -12.53
N GLU A 54 6.24 -8.07 -11.25
CA GLU A 54 7.30 -7.54 -10.39
C GLU A 54 8.44 -8.54 -10.20
N LEU A 55 8.13 -9.83 -10.06
CA LEU A 55 9.15 -10.88 -9.98
C LEU A 55 9.91 -11.04 -11.30
N GLU A 56 9.20 -11.03 -12.44
CA GLU A 56 9.82 -11.11 -13.77
C GLU A 56 10.70 -9.90 -14.07
N LEU A 57 10.24 -8.69 -13.75
CA LEU A 57 11.01 -7.45 -13.92
C LEU A 57 12.19 -7.40 -12.96
N GLY A 58 12.03 -7.88 -11.73
CA GLY A 58 13.12 -8.01 -10.77
C GLY A 58 14.19 -9.02 -11.23
N ALA A 59 13.77 -10.17 -11.78
CA ALA A 59 14.68 -11.17 -12.33
C ALA A 59 15.46 -10.66 -13.55
N ASN A 60 14.88 -9.76 -14.32
CA ASN A 60 15.50 -9.13 -15.49
C ASN A 60 16.11 -7.74 -15.18
N ALA A 61 16.36 -7.45 -13.90
CA ALA A 61 16.97 -6.18 -13.51
C ALA A 61 18.39 -6.06 -14.06
N THR A 62 18.67 -4.95 -14.75
CA THR A 62 20.01 -4.64 -15.23
C THR A 62 20.80 -3.89 -14.17
N PRO A 63 22.14 -4.01 -14.13
CA PRO A 63 22.99 -3.10 -13.35
C PRO A 63 22.55 -1.64 -13.52
N ILE A 64 22.50 -0.89 -12.43
CA ILE A 64 22.07 0.52 -12.47
C ILE A 64 23.04 1.38 -13.29
N GLU A 65 24.30 0.96 -13.37
CA GLU A 65 25.37 1.60 -14.13
C GLU A 65 25.15 1.50 -15.65
N ASP A 66 24.32 0.57 -16.11
CA ASP A 66 23.98 0.41 -17.53
C ASP A 66 22.95 1.45 -18.00
N ILE A 67 22.40 2.26 -17.08
CA ILE A 67 21.46 3.33 -17.43
C ILE A 67 22.25 4.50 -18.05
N PRO A 68 21.98 4.88 -19.31
CA PRO A 68 22.66 6.00 -19.94
C PRO A 68 22.39 7.31 -19.19
N GLU A 69 23.40 8.16 -19.01
CA GLU A 69 23.24 9.46 -18.34
C GLU A 69 22.12 10.32 -18.94
N GLY A 70 21.97 10.28 -20.27
CA GLY A 70 20.90 10.99 -20.99
C GLY A 70 19.49 10.52 -20.65
N HIS A 71 19.33 9.37 -20.01
CA HIS A 71 18.03 8.85 -19.55
C HIS A 71 17.70 9.31 -18.11
N LEU A 72 18.66 9.88 -17.38
CA LEU A 72 18.52 10.25 -15.97
C LEU A 72 17.78 11.58 -15.77
N HIS A 73 16.55 11.66 -16.28
CA HIS A 73 15.68 12.82 -16.08
C HIS A 73 14.24 12.41 -15.74
N ARG A 74 13.57 13.23 -14.93
CA ARG A 74 12.22 12.94 -14.41
C ARG A 74 11.16 12.73 -15.50
N ALA A 75 11.33 13.39 -16.64
CA ALA A 75 10.42 13.28 -17.78
C ALA A 75 10.56 11.97 -18.58
N ASN A 76 11.52 11.09 -18.25
CA ASN A 76 11.71 9.84 -18.97
C ASN A 76 10.71 8.78 -18.47
N PRO A 77 9.74 8.34 -19.29
CA PRO A 77 8.78 7.32 -18.87
C PRO A 77 9.43 5.97 -18.58
N GLU A 78 10.59 5.67 -19.17
CA GLU A 78 11.30 4.39 -18.96
C GLU A 78 11.93 4.27 -17.57
N MET A 79 12.14 5.40 -16.88
CA MET A 79 12.76 5.40 -15.55
C MET A 79 11.74 5.10 -14.45
N GLN A 80 10.48 5.47 -14.65
CA GLN A 80 9.43 5.16 -13.69
C GLN A 80 9.26 3.65 -13.57
N ASN A 81 9.34 3.13 -12.34
CA ASN A 81 9.17 1.70 -12.04
C ASN A 81 10.23 0.77 -12.67
N ARG A 82 11.33 1.31 -13.20
CA ARG A 82 12.44 0.50 -13.75
C ARG A 82 13.11 -0.30 -12.64
N HIS A 83 13.28 -1.61 -12.86
CA HIS A 83 14.02 -2.47 -11.95
C HIS A 83 15.52 -2.42 -12.27
N VAL A 84 16.33 -2.36 -11.22
CA VAL A 84 17.78 -2.21 -11.29
C VAL A 84 18.46 -3.14 -10.29
N LEU A 85 19.62 -3.65 -10.67
CA LEU A 85 20.49 -4.47 -9.83
C LEU A 85 21.57 -3.56 -9.22
N LEU A 86 21.78 -3.68 -7.92
CA LEU A 86 22.80 -2.96 -7.18
C LEU A 86 23.78 -3.97 -6.58
N GLN A 87 25.08 -3.78 -6.82
CA GLN A 87 26.14 -4.57 -6.20
C GLN A 87 27.07 -3.64 -5.43
N GLY A 88 27.24 -3.88 -4.13
CA GLY A 88 27.91 -2.90 -3.27
C GLY A 88 27.66 -3.11 -1.80
N GLU A 89 27.80 -2.05 -1.01
CA GLU A 89 27.66 -2.10 0.45
C GLU A 89 26.80 -0.95 0.97
N TYR A 90 26.01 -1.22 2.00
CA TYR A 90 25.24 -0.21 2.72
C TYR A 90 26.14 0.61 3.65
N LEU A 91 26.06 1.93 3.57
CA LEU A 91 26.64 2.84 4.57
C LEU A 91 25.68 2.97 5.75
N ASN A 92 25.65 1.93 6.60
CA ASN A 92 24.69 1.82 7.70
C ASN A 92 24.74 3.01 8.67
N GLU A 93 25.92 3.59 8.87
CA GLU A 93 26.19 4.76 9.72
C GLU A 93 25.59 6.05 9.15
N ARG A 94 25.26 6.04 7.85
CA ARG A 94 24.69 7.17 7.10
C ARG A 94 23.21 6.99 6.80
N THR A 95 22.48 6.25 7.64
CA THR A 95 21.04 6.03 7.45
C THR A 95 20.22 7.31 7.72
N ILE A 96 19.21 7.52 6.89
CA ILE A 96 18.25 8.62 6.92
C ILE A 96 16.87 8.06 7.28
N LEU A 97 16.17 8.75 8.18
CA LEU A 97 14.82 8.45 8.59
C LEU A 97 13.87 9.51 8.04
N LEU A 98 12.96 9.08 7.15
CA LEU A 98 11.84 9.88 6.69
C LEU A 98 10.75 9.88 7.77
N LEU A 99 10.39 11.07 8.25
CA LEU A 99 9.47 11.25 9.36
C LEU A 99 8.01 11.15 8.92
N ALA A 100 7.15 10.72 9.86
CA ALA A 100 5.69 10.70 9.71
C ALA A 100 5.18 9.80 8.57
N GLU A 101 5.88 8.70 8.32
CA GLU A 101 5.41 7.65 7.41
C GLU A 101 4.39 6.77 8.12
N PHE A 102 3.24 6.55 7.49
CA PHE A 102 2.15 5.74 8.05
C PHE A 102 2.08 4.37 7.38
N PHE A 103 2.02 3.32 8.18
CA PHE A 103 1.79 1.95 7.71
C PHE A 103 0.85 1.22 8.67
N GLU A 104 -0.21 0.60 8.14
CA GLU A 104 -1.22 -0.14 8.91
C GLU A 104 -1.77 0.60 10.15
N GLY A 105 -2.01 1.90 10.01
CA GLY A 105 -2.53 2.75 11.09
C GLY A 105 -1.50 3.13 12.16
N GLN A 106 -0.22 2.78 11.97
CA GLN A 106 0.88 3.16 12.85
C GLN A 106 1.77 4.21 12.20
N ILE A 107 2.22 5.18 13.00
CA ILE A 107 3.23 6.15 12.59
C ILE A 107 4.63 5.56 12.78
N GLY A 108 5.52 5.85 11.84
CA GLY A 108 6.90 5.45 11.93
C GLY A 108 7.81 6.20 10.98
N TYR A 109 8.87 5.51 10.56
CA TYR A 109 9.93 6.07 9.77
C TYR A 109 10.10 5.29 8.47
N GLY A 110 10.20 6.01 7.36
CA GLY A 110 10.81 5.47 6.14
C GLY A 110 12.32 5.39 6.35
N VAL A 111 12.93 4.26 6.00
CA VAL A 111 14.36 4.03 6.20
C VAL A 111 15.05 4.08 4.86
N VAL A 112 15.92 5.07 4.68
CA VAL A 112 16.74 5.23 3.48
C VAL A 112 18.20 5.12 3.88
N THR A 113 18.95 4.19 3.28
CA THR A 113 20.37 4.03 3.56
C THR A 113 21.16 4.22 2.27
N PRO A 114 22.18 5.09 2.24
CA PRO A 114 23.08 5.20 1.10
C PRO A 114 23.78 3.86 0.85
N PHE A 115 23.85 3.49 -0.42
CA PHE A 115 24.47 2.27 -0.91
C PHE A 115 25.61 2.64 -1.86
N ARG A 116 26.81 2.14 -1.59
CA ARG A 116 28.00 2.42 -2.39
C ARG A 116 28.22 1.28 -3.37
N LEU A 117 28.15 1.59 -4.66
CA LEU A 117 28.41 0.61 -5.70
C LEU A 117 29.85 0.11 -5.66
N SER A 118 30.04 -1.19 -5.87
CA SER A 118 31.36 -1.82 -5.93
C SER A 118 32.16 -1.35 -7.15
N SER A 119 31.47 -1.15 -8.28
CA SER A 119 32.01 -0.86 -9.62
C SER A 119 32.68 0.52 -9.71
N ASN A 120 31.94 1.59 -9.43
CA ASN A 120 32.34 2.99 -9.67
C ASN A 120 32.32 3.85 -8.40
N LYS A 121 31.98 3.27 -7.24
CA LYS A 121 31.84 3.94 -5.94
C LYS A 121 30.74 5.00 -5.85
N GLN A 122 29.89 5.14 -6.88
CA GLN A 122 28.75 6.04 -6.84
C GLN A 122 27.79 5.64 -5.71
N LEU A 123 27.24 6.65 -5.04
CA LEU A 123 26.27 6.47 -3.97
C LEU A 123 24.85 6.54 -4.50
N ILE A 124 24.02 5.62 -4.01
CA ILE A 124 22.60 5.51 -4.37
C ILE A 124 21.79 5.51 -3.09
N LEU A 125 20.72 6.29 -3.04
CA LEU A 125 19.80 6.30 -1.92
C LEU A 125 18.82 5.14 -2.05
N VAL A 126 18.99 4.13 -1.20
CA VAL A 126 18.16 2.92 -1.20
C VAL A 126 17.11 3.01 -0.10
N SER A 127 15.85 3.11 -0.49
CA SER A 127 14.69 2.94 0.37
C SER A 127 14.56 1.48 0.77
N ARG A 128 14.73 1.21 2.05
CA ARG A 128 14.72 -0.13 2.63
C ARG A 128 13.36 -0.53 3.16
N GLY A 129 12.44 0.42 3.35
CA GLY A 129 11.10 0.18 3.84
C GLY A 129 10.75 1.07 5.03
N TRP A 130 9.92 0.56 5.92
CA TRP A 130 9.38 1.24 7.08
C TRP A 130 9.74 0.52 8.37
N THR A 131 9.96 1.29 9.43
CA THR A 131 10.05 0.81 10.81
C THR A 131 9.15 1.64 11.70
N THR A 132 8.62 1.00 12.76
CA THR A 132 7.82 1.73 13.76
C THR A 132 8.64 2.83 14.43
N GLY A 133 7.99 3.99 14.62
CA GLY A 133 8.50 5.10 15.41
C GLY A 133 7.92 5.12 16.82
N ILE A 134 6.98 4.23 17.13
CA ILE A 134 6.42 4.05 18.46
C ILE A 134 7.34 3.08 19.21
N LEU A 135 8.38 3.63 19.81
CA LEU A 135 9.38 2.88 20.58
C LEU A 135 9.40 3.41 22.02
N PRO A 136 9.82 2.58 23.01
CA PRO A 136 10.10 3.08 24.35
C PRO A 136 11.12 4.24 24.31
N PRO A 137 11.12 5.12 25.32
CA PRO A 137 12.14 6.15 25.45
C PRO A 137 13.56 5.58 25.28
N ASP A 138 14.42 6.32 24.59
CA ASP A 138 15.83 5.99 24.33
C ASP A 138 16.08 4.68 23.56
N THR A 139 15.05 4.07 22.97
CA THR A 139 15.20 2.89 22.11
C THR A 139 15.42 3.32 20.65
N PRO A 140 16.58 3.01 20.04
CA PRO A 140 16.81 3.34 18.64
C PRO A 140 15.92 2.48 17.72
N PRO A 141 15.54 3.00 16.54
CA PRO A 141 14.79 2.24 15.56
C PRO A 141 15.59 1.02 15.10
N ARG A 142 14.87 -0.07 14.79
CA ARG A 142 15.48 -1.33 14.32
C ARG A 142 15.75 -1.23 12.82
N LEU A 143 16.96 -0.81 12.46
CA LEU A 143 17.35 -0.59 11.07
C LEU A 143 17.92 -1.83 10.37
N ARG A 144 18.06 -2.96 11.07
CA ARG A 144 18.62 -4.23 10.57
C ARG A 144 19.85 -4.01 9.68
N SER A 145 20.96 -3.54 10.24
CA SER A 145 22.17 -3.25 9.47
C SER A 145 22.64 -4.46 8.67
N VAL A 146 23.11 -4.22 7.45
CA VAL A 146 23.64 -5.25 6.55
C VAL A 146 25.13 -5.03 6.40
N ALA A 147 25.94 -6.04 6.74
CA ALA A 147 27.39 -5.94 6.70
C ALA A 147 27.97 -6.56 5.42
N GLY A 148 28.99 -5.92 4.86
CA GLY A 148 29.72 -6.43 3.70
C GLY A 148 29.01 -6.21 2.38
N GLN A 149 29.61 -6.78 1.32
CA GLN A 149 29.07 -6.65 -0.03
C GLN A 149 27.83 -7.52 -0.22
N VAL A 150 26.80 -6.93 -0.81
CA VAL A 150 25.55 -7.58 -1.17
C VAL A 150 25.14 -7.19 -2.58
N GLU A 151 24.35 -8.07 -3.17
CA GLU A 151 23.61 -7.82 -4.40
C GLU A 151 22.14 -7.68 -4.03
N VAL A 152 21.52 -6.59 -4.46
CA VAL A 152 20.10 -6.32 -4.20
C VAL A 152 19.40 -5.80 -5.44
N THR A 153 18.16 -6.22 -5.64
CA THR A 153 17.28 -5.66 -6.67
C THR A 153 16.45 -4.52 -6.09
N ALA A 154 16.32 -3.44 -6.84
CA ALA A 154 15.52 -2.29 -6.45
C ALA A 154 14.73 -1.74 -7.64
N GLN A 155 13.77 -0.89 -7.36
CA GLN A 155 12.94 -0.20 -8.34
C GLN A 155 13.19 1.30 -8.24
N VAL A 156 13.49 1.96 -9.37
CA VAL A 156 13.63 3.41 -9.43
C VAL A 156 12.28 4.07 -9.10
N PHE A 157 12.32 5.01 -8.16
CA PHE A 157 11.18 5.81 -7.74
C PHE A 157 11.38 7.28 -8.12
N ILE A 158 10.46 7.81 -8.92
CA ILE A 158 10.39 9.22 -9.25
C ILE A 158 9.15 9.81 -8.55
N PRO A 159 9.32 10.77 -7.62
CA PRO A 159 8.20 11.48 -7.02
C PRO A 159 7.39 12.23 -8.08
N ALA A 160 6.07 12.29 -7.93
CA ALA A 160 5.19 13.05 -8.82
C ALA A 160 5.57 14.54 -8.85
N GLU A 161 5.35 15.20 -9.98
CA GLU A 161 5.57 16.65 -10.12
C GLU A 161 4.73 17.43 -9.10
N GLY A 162 5.35 18.41 -8.44
CA GLY A 162 4.70 19.23 -7.42
C GLY A 162 4.63 18.60 -6.03
N ALA A 163 5.28 17.44 -5.80
CA ALA A 163 5.49 16.91 -4.45
C ALA A 163 6.12 18.00 -3.56
N ARG A 164 5.41 18.39 -2.50
CA ARG A 164 5.85 19.45 -1.61
C ARG A 164 7.06 18.98 -0.81
N VAL A 165 8.23 19.51 -1.13
CA VAL A 165 9.42 19.39 -0.30
C VAL A 165 9.19 20.25 0.95
N ILE A 166 9.31 19.65 2.13
CA ILE A 166 9.22 20.37 3.40
C ILE A 166 10.63 20.41 3.97
N PRO A 167 11.29 21.59 3.97
CA PRO A 167 12.65 21.72 4.46
C PRO A 167 12.76 21.19 5.89
N SER A 168 13.80 20.39 6.10
CA SER A 168 14.15 19.87 7.41
C SER A 168 15.25 20.75 8.01
N GLN A 169 15.18 21.05 9.31
CA GLN A 169 16.34 21.57 10.02
C GLN A 169 17.23 20.37 10.34
N ILE A 170 18.37 20.28 9.66
CA ILE A 170 19.24 19.11 9.72
C ILE A 170 20.52 19.48 10.46
N ASP A 171 20.82 18.74 11.53
CA ASP A 171 22.14 18.72 12.13
C ASP A 171 22.91 17.53 11.52
N ALA A 172 23.80 17.82 10.58
CA ALA A 172 24.60 16.83 9.87
C ALA A 172 25.60 16.07 10.77
N SER A 173 25.80 16.51 12.02
CA SER A 173 26.70 15.86 12.97
C SER A 173 26.07 14.68 13.70
N ILE A 174 24.73 14.54 13.69
CA ILE A 174 23.99 13.53 14.44
C ILE A 174 23.30 12.57 13.49
N TRP A 175 23.69 11.29 13.56
CA TRP A 175 23.08 10.21 12.77
C TRP A 175 22.22 9.28 13.64
N PRO A 176 21.15 8.68 13.11
CA PRO A 176 20.64 8.82 11.74
C PRO A 176 20.01 10.21 11.49
N LEU A 177 20.14 10.73 10.26
CA LEU A 177 19.48 11.98 9.88
C LEU A 177 17.97 11.81 9.89
N ARG A 178 17.25 12.88 10.21
CA ARG A 178 15.78 12.90 10.23
C ARG A 178 15.28 13.97 9.29
N MET A 179 14.51 13.56 8.29
CA MET A 179 14.02 14.44 7.23
C MET A 179 12.52 14.22 7.01
N ARG A 180 11.78 15.24 6.62
CA ARG A 180 10.36 15.09 6.25
C ARG A 180 10.15 14.65 4.81
N SER A 181 11.08 15.01 3.94
CA SER A 181 11.13 14.55 2.55
C SER A 181 12.56 14.21 2.19
N LEU A 182 12.74 13.27 1.26
CA LEU A 182 14.06 12.91 0.76
C LEU A 182 14.56 14.01 -0.18
N GLU A 183 15.53 14.80 0.27
CA GLU A 183 16.12 15.92 -0.47
C GLU A 183 17.51 15.50 -0.97
N ILE A 184 17.58 14.92 -2.16
CA ILE A 184 18.81 14.30 -2.70
C ILE A 184 19.96 15.32 -2.76
N ASP A 185 19.69 16.55 -3.22
CA ASP A 185 20.71 17.60 -3.33
C ASP A 185 21.32 17.95 -1.97
N VAL A 186 20.47 18.11 -0.93
CA VAL A 186 20.89 18.37 0.45
C VAL A 186 21.71 17.20 1.01
N ILE A 187 21.33 15.96 0.71
CA ILE A 187 22.06 14.78 1.17
C ILE A 187 23.42 14.67 0.46
N SER A 188 23.48 15.02 -0.82
CA SER A 188 24.73 15.06 -1.59
C SER A 188 25.71 16.06 -1.00
N GLU A 189 25.23 17.26 -0.62
CA GLU A 189 26.02 18.27 0.09
C GLU A 189 26.49 17.78 1.48
N ILE A 190 25.63 17.12 2.25
CA ILE A 190 25.98 16.60 3.58
C ILE A 190 27.02 15.48 3.50
N LEU A 191 26.92 14.61 2.50
CA LEU A 191 27.85 13.49 2.30
C LEU A 191 29.14 13.91 1.58
N ASP A 192 29.16 15.10 0.97
CA ASP A 192 30.26 15.60 0.12
C ASP A 192 30.60 14.63 -1.03
N GLU A 193 29.57 13.96 -1.57
CA GLU A 193 29.70 12.95 -2.63
C GLU A 193 28.53 13.06 -3.63
N PRO A 194 28.77 12.84 -4.93
CA PRO A 194 27.72 12.84 -5.93
C PRO A 194 26.80 11.63 -5.75
N LEU A 195 25.49 11.88 -5.82
CA LEU A 195 24.46 10.85 -5.70
C LEU A 195 23.83 10.52 -7.06
N PHE A 196 23.37 9.28 -7.20
CA PHE A 196 22.41 8.94 -8.26
C PHE A 196 21.13 9.81 -8.09
N PRO A 197 20.59 10.40 -9.16
CA PRO A 197 19.60 11.48 -9.07
C PRO A 197 18.18 11.02 -8.68
N PHE A 198 17.98 9.73 -8.40
CA PHE A 198 16.69 9.18 -7.97
C PHE A 198 16.85 8.26 -6.75
N GLU A 199 15.78 8.17 -5.97
CA GLU A 199 15.65 7.12 -4.96
C GLU A 199 15.39 5.78 -5.65
N VAL A 200 15.91 4.70 -5.09
CA VAL A 200 15.52 3.34 -5.48
C VAL A 200 14.91 2.62 -4.30
N ARG A 201 13.82 1.88 -4.52
CA ARG A 201 13.07 1.16 -3.48
C ARG A 201 13.38 -0.32 -3.59
N LEU A 202 13.80 -0.95 -2.49
CA LEU A 202 14.05 -2.39 -2.50
C LEU A 202 12.82 -3.18 -2.94
N THR A 203 13.06 -4.21 -3.75
CA THR A 203 12.08 -5.26 -3.99
C THR A 203 11.95 -6.14 -2.74
N ASP A 204 11.00 -7.08 -2.78
CA ASP A 204 10.79 -7.99 -1.67
C ASP A 204 11.99 -8.94 -1.46
N ASP A 205 12.15 -9.43 -0.24
CA ASP A 205 13.14 -10.45 0.14
C ASP A 205 14.62 -10.11 -0.17
N GLN A 206 14.97 -8.83 -0.32
CA GLN A 206 16.36 -8.39 -0.50
C GLN A 206 17.10 -8.22 0.82
N ALA A 207 18.43 -8.27 0.77
CA ALA A 207 19.27 -8.00 1.92
C ALA A 207 19.01 -6.60 2.48
N GLY A 208 18.50 -6.52 3.70
CA GLY A 208 18.20 -5.25 4.37
C GLY A 208 16.78 -4.74 4.15
N THR A 209 15.91 -5.47 3.46
CA THR A 209 14.48 -5.11 3.35
C THR A 209 13.81 -5.08 4.72
N LEU A 210 13.09 -3.99 4.96
CA LEU A 210 12.17 -3.76 6.08
C LEU A 210 10.73 -3.84 5.55
N VAL A 211 9.76 -3.36 6.33
CA VAL A 211 8.35 -3.41 5.93
C VAL A 211 8.12 -2.51 4.72
N ARG A 212 7.75 -3.07 3.57
CA ARG A 212 7.42 -2.28 2.38
C ARG A 212 6.05 -1.64 2.59
N HIS A 213 6.03 -0.31 2.75
CA HIS A 213 4.81 0.46 3.02
C HIS A 213 4.26 1.17 1.79
N TRP A 214 5.05 1.24 0.72
CA TRP A 214 4.57 1.69 -0.58
C TRP A 214 3.82 0.55 -1.29
N PRO A 215 2.71 0.86 -1.96
CA PRO A 215 2.01 -0.14 -2.73
C PRO A 215 2.86 -0.57 -3.93
N ALA A 216 2.81 -1.87 -4.25
CA ALA A 216 2.98 -2.32 -5.63
C ALA A 216 2.04 -1.48 -6.51
N VAL A 217 2.41 -1.11 -7.74
CA VAL A 217 1.67 -0.16 -8.58
C VAL A 217 0.18 -0.54 -8.71
N ASN A 218 -0.73 0.01 -7.89
CA ASN A 218 -2.09 -0.55 -7.67
C ASN A 218 -3.22 0.48 -7.82
N ALA A 219 -3.26 1.23 -8.91
CA ALA A 219 -4.41 2.11 -9.17
C ALA A 219 -5.73 1.33 -9.34
N ASP A 220 -5.66 0.12 -9.90
CA ASP A 220 -6.85 -0.56 -10.43
C ASP A 220 -7.47 -1.62 -9.49
N VAL A 221 -6.71 -2.14 -8.51
CA VAL A 221 -7.18 -3.14 -7.52
C VAL A 221 -8.18 -2.50 -6.55
N ASN A 222 -7.92 -1.27 -6.11
CA ASN A 222 -8.75 -0.54 -5.15
C ASN A 222 -10.19 -0.31 -5.66
N GLN A 223 -10.34 -0.12 -6.98
CA GLN A 223 -11.64 0.07 -7.60
C GLN A 223 -12.48 -1.21 -7.52
N ASN A 224 -11.91 -2.38 -7.83
CA ASN A 224 -12.60 -3.67 -7.73
C ASN A 224 -13.02 -3.97 -6.28
N LEU A 225 -12.16 -3.72 -5.29
CA LEU A 225 -12.50 -3.87 -3.87
C LEU A 225 -13.66 -2.96 -3.44
N SER A 226 -13.65 -1.70 -3.89
CA SER A 226 -14.73 -0.75 -3.61
C SER A 226 -16.07 -1.23 -4.20
N TYR A 227 -16.05 -1.76 -5.43
CA TYR A 227 -17.25 -2.35 -6.03
C TYR A 227 -17.72 -3.59 -5.29
N ALA A 228 -16.83 -4.44 -4.79
CA ALA A 228 -17.22 -5.60 -3.99
C ALA A 228 -18.02 -5.19 -2.75
N VAL A 229 -17.52 -4.19 -2.00
CA VAL A 229 -18.21 -3.63 -0.82
C VAL A 229 -19.58 -3.06 -1.20
N GLN A 230 -19.68 -2.36 -2.33
CA GLN A 230 -20.95 -1.83 -2.83
C GLN A 230 -21.97 -2.95 -3.11
N TRP A 231 -21.56 -4.01 -3.82
CA TRP A 231 -22.45 -5.13 -4.15
C TRP A 231 -22.96 -5.86 -2.91
N PHE A 232 -22.10 -6.11 -1.93
CA PHE A 232 -22.53 -6.70 -0.66
C PHE A 232 -23.46 -5.77 0.11
N SER A 233 -23.19 -4.46 0.12
CA SER A 233 -24.05 -3.46 0.75
C SER A 233 -25.44 -3.43 0.13
N PHE A 234 -25.54 -3.48 -1.21
CA PHE A 234 -26.84 -3.56 -1.88
C PHE A 234 -27.60 -4.83 -1.54
N GLY A 235 -26.91 -5.98 -1.45
CA GLY A 235 -27.53 -7.24 -1.00
C GLY A 235 -28.13 -7.11 0.41
N LEU A 236 -27.39 -6.52 1.34
CA LEU A 236 -27.85 -6.27 2.70
C LEU A 236 -29.01 -5.27 2.75
N ILE A 237 -28.95 -4.19 1.96
CA ILE A 237 -30.02 -3.18 1.89
C ILE A 237 -31.32 -3.80 1.37
N VAL A 238 -31.26 -4.63 0.33
CA VAL A 238 -32.45 -5.31 -0.23
C VAL A 238 -33.10 -6.23 0.81
N ILE A 239 -32.31 -7.01 1.54
CA ILE A 239 -32.80 -7.86 2.64
C ILE A 239 -33.40 -7.00 3.75
N PHE A 240 -32.70 -5.93 4.17
CA PHE A 240 -33.15 -5.04 5.23
C PHE A 240 -34.48 -4.36 4.88
N ILE A 241 -34.61 -3.81 3.67
CA ILE A 241 -35.85 -3.20 3.18
C ILE A 241 -36.97 -4.24 3.13
N ALA A 242 -36.70 -5.47 2.67
CA ALA A 242 -37.70 -6.52 2.63
C ALA A 242 -38.22 -6.88 4.02
N VAL A 243 -37.33 -7.02 5.01
CA VAL A 243 -37.70 -7.26 6.42
C VAL A 243 -38.51 -6.09 6.97
N LEU A 244 -38.06 -4.85 6.73
CA LEU A 244 -38.72 -3.65 7.25
C LEU A 244 -40.12 -3.45 6.63
N ALA A 245 -40.26 -3.70 5.33
CA ALA A 245 -41.56 -3.63 4.63
C ALA A 245 -42.51 -4.76 5.03
N SER A 246 -41.96 -5.93 5.39
CA SER A 246 -42.75 -7.12 5.73
C SER A 246 -43.09 -7.23 7.22
N SER A 247 -42.56 -6.36 8.08
CA SER A 247 -42.70 -6.48 9.54
C SER A 247 -43.12 -5.18 10.22
N ASN A 248 -43.54 -5.29 11.49
CA ASN A 248 -43.79 -4.13 12.35
C ASN A 248 -42.50 -3.52 12.95
N LEU A 249 -41.32 -3.87 12.42
CA LEU A 249 -40.02 -3.41 12.91
C LEU A 249 -39.93 -1.88 13.02
N TRP A 250 -40.50 -1.16 12.05
CA TRP A 250 -40.51 0.31 12.05
C TRP A 250 -41.29 0.92 13.20
N VAL A 251 -42.38 0.28 13.61
CA VAL A 251 -43.21 0.72 14.75
C VAL A 251 -42.49 0.47 16.06
N LEU A 252 -41.79 -0.67 16.18
CA LEU A 252 -40.98 -1.00 17.34
C LEU A 252 -39.78 -0.05 17.51
N ILE A 253 -39.13 0.34 16.41
CA ILE A 253 -37.97 1.26 16.44
C ILE A 253 -38.39 2.69 16.82
N ARG A 254 -39.56 3.17 16.36
CA ARG A 254 -40.02 4.54 16.62
C ARG A 254 -40.63 4.76 18.01
N GLY A 255 -40.94 3.69 18.75
CA GLY A 255 -41.68 3.77 20.01
C GLY A 255 -43.15 4.20 19.82
N PRO A 256 -44.00 4.04 20.85
CA PRO A 256 -45.40 4.43 20.77
C PRO A 256 -45.50 5.93 20.49
N LYS A 257 -46.30 6.31 19.49
CA LYS A 257 -46.74 7.70 19.33
C LYS A 257 -47.63 8.03 20.54
N GLY A 258 -47.10 8.82 21.48
CA GLY A 258 -47.91 9.46 22.50
C GLY A 258 -48.96 10.37 21.90
#